data_AF-A0A6V7QDJ3-F1
#
_entry.id   AF-A0A6V7QDJ3-F1
#
_cell.length_a   1.000
_cell.length_b   1.000
_cell.length_c   1.000
_cell.angle_alpha   90.00
_cell.angle_beta   90.00
_cell.angle_gamma   90.00
#
_symmetry.space_group_name_H-M   'P 1'
#
loop_
_entity.id
_entity.type
_entity.pdbx_description
1 polymer ?
#
loop_
_entity_poly.entity_id
_entity_poly.type
_entity_poly.pdbx_seq_one_letter_code
_entity_poly.pdbx_strand_id
1 'polypeptide(L)'
;MGAHFSPCGRYLVACVACLLPHTESDPGTRSSMQLDAAWAATSPTRHPFSTHQVIYELRIYSLEEETFGNVLASRAIRAAHCLTSIQFSSTSEHILLAYGRRHESLLRSIVIDREMTIPIYTILEVYRVSDMELVGVLPSAEDEVNVACFHPLPGGGLVYGTKASKLRILQYDGPQDGSPRRQILPWRKICSWFEPD
;
A
#
# COMPACT_ATOMS: atom_id res chain seq x y z
N MET A 1 -10.23 -3.21 -5.69
CA MET A 1 -10.52 -2.19 -4.66
C MET A 1 -11.11 -2.90 -3.46
N GLY A 2 -10.56 -2.67 -2.27
CA GLY A 2 -10.88 -3.42 -1.07
C GLY A 2 -11.44 -2.53 0.04
N ALA A 3 -12.26 -3.13 0.88
CA ALA A 3 -12.68 -2.59 2.17
C ALA A 3 -12.75 -3.75 3.17
N HIS A 4 -12.59 -3.45 4.45
CA HIS A 4 -12.61 -4.48 5.51
C HIS A 4 -13.17 -3.91 6.80
N PHE A 5 -14.02 -4.68 7.47
CA PHE A 5 -14.54 -4.33 8.80
C PHE A 5 -13.53 -4.73 9.88
N SER A 6 -13.34 -3.91 10.91
CA SER A 6 -12.52 -4.30 12.03
C SER A 6 -13.19 -5.42 12.84
N PRO A 7 -12.43 -6.39 13.37
CA PRO A 7 -13.00 -7.43 14.23
C PRO A 7 -13.74 -6.90 15.47
N CYS A 8 -13.36 -5.72 15.98
CA CYS A 8 -14.08 -5.07 17.09
C CYS A 8 -15.39 -4.39 16.66
N GLY A 9 -15.74 -4.38 15.37
CA GLY A 9 -16.98 -3.82 14.84
C GLY A 9 -17.04 -2.29 14.79
N ARG A 10 -16.01 -1.59 15.27
CA ARG A 10 -16.00 -0.13 15.41
C ARG A 10 -15.50 0.62 14.18
N TYR A 11 -14.82 -0.05 13.26
CA TYR A 11 -14.13 0.61 12.15
C TYR A 11 -14.38 -0.09 10.82
N LEU A 12 -14.44 0.71 9.75
CA LEU A 12 -14.35 0.24 8.38
C LEU A 12 -13.11 0.88 7.75
N VAL A 13 -12.23 0.07 7.16
CA VAL A 13 -11.14 0.58 6.33
C VAL A 13 -11.50 0.42 4.87
N ALA A 14 -11.23 1.43 4.04
CA ALA A 14 -11.42 1.34 2.61
C ALA A 14 -10.33 2.10 1.85
N CYS A 15 -10.00 1.58 0.66
CA CYS A 15 -9.20 2.30 -0.34
C CYS A 15 -10.14 3.09 -1.26
N VAL A 16 -10.01 4.42 -1.27
CA VAL A 16 -10.92 5.33 -1.96
C VAL A 16 -10.16 6.17 -2.98
N ALA A 17 -10.71 6.36 -4.17
CA ALA A 17 -10.21 7.30 -5.16
C ALA A 17 -10.70 8.72 -4.82
N CYS A 18 -9.80 9.69 -4.85
CA CYS A 18 -10.09 11.09 -4.58
C CYS A 18 -9.59 11.94 -5.74
N LEU A 19 -10.37 12.94 -6.13
CA LEU A 19 -9.94 13.94 -7.11
C LEU A 19 -9.14 15.01 -6.37
N LEU A 20 -7.93 15.30 -6.84
CA LEU A 20 -7.28 16.54 -6.41
C LEU A 20 -8.12 17.71 -6.92
N PRO A 21 -8.51 18.68 -6.07
CA PRO A 21 -9.13 19.90 -6.56
C PRO A 21 -8.14 20.57 -7.51
N HIS A 22 -8.61 20.90 -8.72
CA HIS A 22 -7.86 21.75 -9.64
C HIS A 22 -7.62 23.08 -8.93
N THR A 23 -6.38 23.34 -8.51
CA THR A 23 -5.95 24.72 -8.27
C THR A 23 -5.95 25.40 -9.63
N GLU A 24 -7.03 26.08 -9.97
CA GLU A 24 -6.95 27.18 -10.93
C GLU A 24 -5.91 28.15 -10.39
N SER A 25 -4.75 28.16 -11.01
CA SER A 25 -3.71 29.13 -10.76
C SER A 25 -4.29 30.52 -11.00
N ASP A 26 -4.37 31.31 -9.92
CA ASP A 26 -4.49 32.76 -9.96
C ASP A 26 -3.46 33.32 -10.98
N PRO A 27 -3.81 34.24 -11.89
CA PRO A 27 -2.95 34.68 -12.97
C PRO A 27 -1.89 35.65 -12.44
N GLY A 28 -0.87 35.15 -11.77
CA GLY A 28 0.17 36.01 -11.22
C GLY A 28 1.25 35.25 -10.49
N THR A 29 2.15 34.60 -11.23
CA THR A 29 3.60 34.48 -10.96
C THR A 29 4.16 33.37 -11.85
N ARG A 30 4.63 33.75 -13.05
CA ARG A 30 5.43 32.87 -13.91
C ARG A 30 6.85 32.79 -13.35
N SER A 31 7.19 31.74 -12.59
CA SER A 31 8.59 31.39 -12.34
C SER A 31 9.05 30.31 -13.33
N SER A 32 9.90 30.75 -14.26
CA SER A 32 10.84 30.02 -15.11
C SER A 32 10.94 28.49 -14.93
N MET A 33 10.20 27.74 -15.74
CA MET A 33 10.67 26.53 -16.44
C MET A 33 9.80 26.36 -17.70
N GLN A 34 9.96 27.31 -18.63
CA GLN A 34 9.36 27.26 -19.95
C GLN A 34 10.46 27.53 -20.98
N LEU A 35 11.35 26.56 -21.13
CA LEU A 35 12.09 26.33 -22.36
C LEU A 35 11.72 24.90 -22.78
N ASP A 36 11.46 24.71 -24.08
CA ASP A 36 11.25 23.40 -24.76
C ASP A 36 9.81 22.90 -24.94
N ALA A 37 8.87 23.80 -25.24
CA ALA A 37 7.62 23.41 -25.91
C ALA A 37 7.10 24.46 -26.92
N ALA A 38 8.00 25.24 -27.51
CA ALA A 38 7.70 26.05 -28.69
C ALA A 38 7.86 25.14 -29.92
N TRP A 39 6.81 25.01 -30.71
CA TRP A 39 6.64 24.11 -31.89
C TRP A 39 6.18 22.68 -31.61
N ALA A 40 4.88 22.50 -31.38
CA ALA A 40 4.05 21.62 -32.21
C ALA A 40 2.58 21.68 -31.79
N ALA A 41 1.69 21.65 -32.79
CA ALA A 41 0.24 21.44 -32.71
C ALA A 41 -0.65 22.66 -32.39
N THR A 42 -0.84 23.49 -33.40
CA THR A 42 -2.11 24.22 -33.63
C THR A 42 -3.19 23.21 -34.02
N SER A 43 -4.10 22.89 -33.09
CA SER A 43 -5.37 22.21 -33.39
C SER A 43 -6.53 23.04 -32.84
N PRO A 44 -7.53 23.44 -33.65
CA PRO A 44 -8.62 24.35 -33.23
C PRO A 44 -9.65 23.74 -32.27
N THR A 45 -9.54 22.45 -31.96
CA THR A 45 -10.47 21.71 -31.09
C THR A 45 -9.73 21.12 -29.87
N ARG A 46 -9.04 21.96 -29.11
CA ARG A 46 -8.68 21.60 -27.73
C ARG A 46 -9.77 22.09 -26.79
N HIS A 47 -10.71 21.19 -26.47
CA HIS A 47 -11.32 21.27 -25.15
C HIS A 47 -10.17 21.22 -24.13
N PRO A 48 -10.16 22.07 -23.08
CA PRO A 48 -9.22 21.89 -21.99
C PRO A 48 -9.53 20.52 -21.37
N PHE A 49 -8.68 19.54 -21.64
CA PHE A 49 -8.67 18.29 -20.87
C PHE A 49 -8.25 18.68 -19.46
N SER A 50 -9.23 18.92 -18.58
CA SER A 50 -8.99 18.94 -17.15
C SER A 50 -8.58 17.52 -16.76
N THR A 51 -7.28 17.26 -16.84
CA THR A 51 -6.67 16.02 -16.39
C THR A 51 -6.69 16.04 -14.87
N HIS A 52 -7.88 15.77 -14.30
CA HIS A 52 -8.04 15.67 -12.87
C HIS A 52 -7.12 14.56 -12.36
N GLN A 53 -6.15 14.94 -11.53
CA GLN A 53 -5.23 13.98 -10.93
C GLN A 53 -6.00 13.18 -9.88
N VAL A 54 -6.19 11.88 -10.12
CA VAL A 54 -6.79 10.96 -9.15
C VAL A 54 -5.70 10.49 -8.19
N ILE A 55 -5.87 10.78 -6.90
CA ILE A 55 -5.10 10.15 -5.84
C ILE A 55 -5.93 9.05 -5.20
N TYR A 56 -5.27 8.14 -4.49
CA TYR A 56 -5.95 7.11 -3.72
C TYR A 56 -5.55 7.22 -2.27
N GLU A 57 -6.53 7.07 -1.38
CA GLU A 57 -6.33 7.14 0.06
C GLU A 57 -6.84 5.86 0.72
N LEU A 58 -6.11 5.40 1.73
CA LEU A 58 -6.60 4.46 2.73
C LEU A 58 -7.28 5.26 3.83
N ARG A 59 -8.58 5.06 4.03
CA ARG A 59 -9.38 5.76 5.03
C ARG A 59 -9.94 4.80 6.05
N ILE A 60 -9.89 5.20 7.32
CA ILE A 60 -10.58 4.54 8.42
C ILE A 60 -11.83 5.35 8.74
N TYR A 61 -12.98 4.70 8.68
CA TYR A 61 -14.28 5.23 9.00
C TYR A 61 -14.74 4.69 10.35
N SER A 62 -15.39 5.53 11.16
CA SER A 62 -16.08 5.07 12.37
C SER A 62 -17.40 4.39 12.02
N LEU A 63 -17.69 3.32 12.74
CA LEU A 63 -18.99 2.63 12.75
C LEU A 63 -19.71 2.80 14.10
N GLU A 64 -19.17 3.60 15.02
CA GLU A 64 -19.82 3.93 16.29
C GLU A 64 -20.98 4.90 16.06
N GLU A 65 -22.06 4.77 16.84
CA GLU A 65 -23.32 5.51 16.63
C GLU A 65 -23.13 7.03 16.50
N GLU A 66 -22.36 7.63 17.41
CA GLU A 66 -22.16 9.09 17.48
C GLU A 66 -21.30 9.65 16.35
N THR A 67 -20.46 8.80 15.74
CA THR A 67 -19.46 9.23 14.74
C THR A 67 -19.59 8.47 13.43
N PHE A 68 -20.71 7.77 13.22
CA PHE A 68 -20.89 6.86 12.10
C PHE A 68 -20.60 7.55 10.75
N GLY A 69 -19.69 6.97 9.99
CA GLY A 69 -19.27 7.49 8.68
C GLY A 69 -18.20 8.60 8.74
N ASN A 70 -17.80 9.10 9.91
CA ASN A 70 -16.69 10.03 10.02
C ASN A 70 -15.37 9.36 9.62
N VAL A 71 -14.54 10.07 8.86
CA VAL A 71 -13.16 9.66 8.56
C VAL A 71 -12.30 9.95 9.79
N LEU A 72 -11.90 8.90 10.49
CA LEU A 72 -11.04 8.98 11.67
C LEU A 72 -9.57 9.22 11.30
N ALA A 73 -9.12 8.59 10.21
CA ALA A 73 -7.78 8.77 9.69
C ALA A 73 -7.74 8.52 8.18
N SER A 74 -6.82 9.20 7.48
CA SER A 74 -6.59 9.01 6.04
C SER A 74 -5.11 9.04 5.73
N ARG A 75 -4.68 8.24 4.75
CA ARG A 75 -3.31 8.24 4.24
C ARG A 75 -3.29 7.96 2.73
N ALA A 76 -2.56 8.77 1.97
CA ALA A 76 -2.34 8.51 0.56
C ALA A 76 -1.58 7.18 0.34
N ILE A 77 -2.02 6.40 -0.66
CA ILE A 77 -1.40 5.14 -1.03
C ILE A 77 -0.80 5.22 -2.45
N ARG A 78 0.45 4.77 -2.59
CA ARG A 78 1.26 4.97 -3.81
C ARG A 78 0.86 4.07 -4.99
N ALA A 79 0.23 2.92 -4.72
CA ALA A 79 0.03 1.87 -5.71
C ALA A 79 -1.35 1.20 -5.57
N ALA A 80 -2.41 2.00 -5.42
CA ALA A 80 -3.78 1.48 -5.27
C ALA A 80 -4.21 0.55 -6.42
N HIS A 81 -3.72 0.79 -7.63
CA HIS A 81 -3.97 -0.04 -8.81
C HIS A 81 -3.33 -1.44 -8.73
N CYS A 82 -2.37 -1.64 -7.82
CA CYS A 82 -1.77 -2.94 -7.53
C CYS A 82 -2.39 -3.64 -6.32
N LEU A 83 -3.30 -3.00 -5.59
CA LEU A 83 -3.77 -3.48 -4.29
C LEU A 83 -4.69 -4.71 -4.43
N THR A 84 -4.33 -5.79 -3.76
CA THR A 84 -5.06 -7.08 -3.79
C THR A 84 -5.71 -7.45 -2.47
N SER A 85 -5.22 -6.94 -1.35
CA SER A 85 -5.85 -7.19 -0.04
C SER A 85 -5.76 -5.98 0.87
N ILE A 86 -6.82 -5.78 1.65
CA ILE A 86 -6.88 -4.88 2.81
C ILE A 86 -7.49 -5.68 3.94
N GLN A 87 -6.82 -5.73 5.09
CA GLN A 87 -7.33 -6.49 6.22
C GLN A 87 -6.94 -5.86 7.55
N PHE A 88 -7.89 -5.76 8.48
CA PHE A 88 -7.56 -5.51 9.88
C PHE A 88 -6.91 -6.74 10.51
N SER A 89 -5.97 -6.53 11.42
CA SER A 89 -5.51 -7.57 12.35
C SER A 89 -6.64 -8.01 13.28
N SER A 90 -6.51 -9.19 13.89
CA SER A 90 -7.49 -9.71 14.85
C SER A 90 -7.74 -8.78 16.05
N THR A 91 -6.73 -8.01 16.48
CA THR A 91 -6.87 -6.99 17.54
C THR A 91 -7.48 -5.67 17.08
N SER A 92 -7.72 -5.49 15.77
CA SER A 92 -8.12 -4.20 15.16
C SER A 92 -7.09 -3.07 15.30
N GLU A 93 -5.86 -3.35 15.71
CA GLU A 93 -4.81 -2.33 15.92
C GLU A 93 -3.94 -2.09 14.68
N HIS A 94 -3.98 -3.00 13.70
CA HIS A 94 -3.18 -2.93 12.48
C HIS A 94 -4.01 -3.16 11.24
N ILE A 95 -3.57 -2.61 10.11
CA ILE A 95 -4.12 -2.83 8.77
C ILE A 95 -3.01 -3.34 7.86
N LEU A 96 -3.25 -4.49 7.23
CA LEU A 96 -2.41 -5.06 6.17
C LEU A 96 -2.88 -4.56 4.81
N LEU A 97 -1.94 -4.09 4.00
CA LEU A 97 -2.10 -3.87 2.56
C LEU A 97 -1.23 -4.87 1.80
N ALA A 98 -1.78 -5.49 0.75
CA ALA A 98 -1.05 -6.38 -0.14
C ALA A 98 -1.09 -5.93 -1.59
N TYR A 99 0.01 -6.13 -2.30
CA TYR A 99 0.18 -5.70 -3.68
C TYR A 99 0.48 -6.88 -4.61
N GLY A 100 -0.29 -6.98 -5.69
CA GLY A 100 -0.26 -8.10 -6.63
C GLY A 100 0.40 -7.81 -7.96
N ARG A 101 1.01 -6.65 -8.16
CA ARG A 101 1.74 -6.33 -9.39
C ARG A 101 3.01 -5.56 -9.03
N ARG A 102 4.10 -5.87 -9.73
CA ARG A 102 5.31 -5.05 -9.67
C ARG A 102 5.06 -3.73 -10.41
N HIS A 103 5.25 -2.61 -9.71
CA HIS A 103 5.09 -1.27 -10.25
C HIS A 103 6.17 -0.35 -9.65
N GLU A 104 6.61 0.66 -10.39
CA GLU A 104 7.70 1.55 -9.97
C GLU A 104 7.41 2.26 -8.65
N SER A 105 6.15 2.59 -8.37
CA SER A 105 5.74 3.21 -7.10
C SER A 105 5.87 2.29 -5.87
N LEU A 106 6.11 0.99 -6.10
CA LEU A 106 6.41 -0.02 -5.08
C LEU A 106 7.88 -0.44 -5.11
N LEU A 107 8.68 0.00 -6.08
CA LEU A 107 10.10 -0.32 -6.15
C LEU A 107 10.80 0.22 -4.90
N ARG A 108 11.45 -0.66 -4.16
CA ARG A 108 12.09 -0.32 -2.90
C ARG A 108 13.59 -0.19 -3.04
N SER A 109 14.21 -1.12 -3.75
CA SER A 109 15.65 -1.14 -3.98
C SER A 109 15.97 -1.97 -5.21
N ILE A 110 17.19 -1.85 -5.67
CA ILE A 110 17.74 -2.64 -6.76
C ILE A 110 19.03 -3.28 -6.23
N VAL A 111 19.15 -4.60 -6.35
CA VAL A 111 20.36 -5.33 -5.98
C VAL A 111 21.07 -5.75 -7.25
N ILE A 112 22.38 -5.58 -7.30
CA ILE A 112 23.22 -5.97 -8.43
C ILE A 112 23.91 -7.27 -8.04
N ASP A 113 23.58 -8.36 -8.73
CA ASP A 113 24.25 -9.64 -8.57
C ASP A 113 24.99 -10.02 -9.85
N ARG A 114 26.32 -9.89 -9.80
CA ARG A 114 27.37 -10.27 -10.77
C ARG A 114 27.20 -9.77 -12.22
N GLU A 115 26.02 -9.86 -12.83
CA GLU A 115 25.64 -9.24 -14.12
C GLU A 115 24.15 -8.83 -14.20
N MET A 116 23.32 -9.21 -13.24
CA MET A 116 21.88 -8.93 -13.25
C MET A 116 21.46 -7.88 -12.23
N THR A 117 20.64 -6.95 -12.69
CA THR A 117 19.97 -5.93 -11.88
C THR A 117 18.63 -6.49 -11.42
N ILE A 118 18.51 -6.83 -10.13
CA ILE A 118 17.32 -7.44 -9.54
C ILE A 118 16.50 -6.38 -8.79
N PRO A 119 15.35 -5.94 -9.33
CA PRO A 119 14.48 -5.01 -8.63
C PRO A 119 13.72 -5.71 -7.51
N ILE A 120 13.69 -5.05 -6.34
CA ILE A 120 12.97 -5.50 -5.15
C ILE A 120 11.76 -4.59 -4.93
N TYR A 121 10.56 -5.17 -4.95
CA TYR A 121 9.31 -4.44 -4.79
C TYR A 121 8.71 -4.66 -3.41
N THR A 122 8.01 -3.66 -2.89
CA THR A 122 7.17 -3.79 -1.70
C THR A 122 5.91 -4.58 -2.07
N ILE A 123 5.69 -5.71 -1.40
CA ILE A 123 4.55 -6.60 -1.65
C ILE A 123 3.50 -6.59 -0.52
N LEU A 124 3.90 -6.20 0.69
CA LEU A 124 3.00 -5.98 1.82
C LEU A 124 3.43 -4.72 2.60
N GLU A 125 2.45 -4.03 3.17
CA GLU A 125 2.64 -2.96 4.14
C GLU A 125 1.71 -3.19 5.33
N VAL A 126 2.14 -2.85 6.54
CA VAL A 126 1.34 -2.92 7.76
C VAL A 126 1.30 -1.54 8.38
N TYR A 127 0.11 -0.99 8.53
CA TYR A 127 -0.15 0.30 9.16
C TYR A 127 -0.73 0.10 10.55
N ARG A 128 -0.34 0.95 11.50
CA ARG A 128 -0.99 1.03 12.81
C ARG A 128 -2.26 1.88 12.69
N VAL A 129 -3.34 1.42 13.32
CA VAL A 129 -4.66 2.05 13.19
C VAL A 129 -4.75 3.40 13.91
N SER A 130 -4.05 3.56 15.04
CA SER A 130 -4.16 4.77 15.88
C SER A 130 -3.63 6.05 15.22
N ASP A 131 -2.62 5.95 14.36
CA ASP A 131 -1.90 7.08 13.78
C ASP A 131 -1.60 6.91 12.28
N MET A 132 -2.05 5.80 11.68
CA MET A 132 -1.74 5.41 10.30
C MET A 132 -0.23 5.30 10.02
N GLU A 133 0.62 5.09 11.04
CA GLU A 133 2.06 4.90 10.82
C GLU A 133 2.36 3.56 10.15
N LEU A 134 3.30 3.59 9.20
CA LEU A 134 3.78 2.38 8.53
C LEU A 134 4.74 1.65 9.47
N VAL A 135 4.25 0.60 10.11
CA VAL A 135 5.03 -0.17 11.08
C VAL A 135 5.71 -1.38 10.45
N GLY A 136 5.20 -1.91 9.34
CA GLY A 136 5.76 -3.09 8.68
C GLY A 136 5.75 -2.99 7.16
N VAL A 137 6.73 -3.63 6.52
CA VAL A 137 6.84 -3.74 5.07
C VAL A 137 7.45 -5.11 4.74
N LEU A 138 6.91 -5.79 3.74
CA LEU A 138 7.58 -6.97 3.18
C LEU A 138 8.02 -6.66 1.75
N PRO A 139 9.33 -6.61 1.49
CA PRO A 139 9.85 -6.57 0.13
C PRO A 139 10.00 -7.97 -0.46
N SER A 140 9.88 -8.09 -1.79
CA SER A 140 10.20 -9.31 -2.55
C SER A 140 10.64 -8.97 -3.97
N ALA A 141 11.65 -9.71 -4.47
CA ALA A 141 12.06 -9.65 -5.86
C ALA A 141 11.21 -10.58 -6.76
N GLU A 142 10.57 -11.58 -6.16
CA GLU A 142 9.93 -12.68 -6.87
C GLU A 142 8.41 -12.66 -6.73
N ASP A 143 7.90 -12.37 -5.54
CA ASP A 143 6.49 -12.58 -5.24
C ASP A 143 5.62 -11.46 -5.80
N GLU A 144 4.44 -11.86 -6.29
CA GLU A 144 3.31 -10.96 -6.51
C GLU A 144 2.12 -11.53 -5.72
N VAL A 145 1.57 -10.74 -4.81
CA VAL A 145 0.58 -11.23 -3.84
C VAL A 145 -0.82 -11.22 -4.44
N ASN A 146 -1.48 -12.36 -4.47
CA ASN A 146 -2.88 -12.47 -4.88
C ASN A 146 -3.83 -12.21 -3.70
N VAL A 147 -3.50 -12.77 -2.54
CA VAL A 147 -4.28 -12.59 -1.30
C VAL A 147 -3.34 -12.65 -0.10
N ALA A 148 -3.63 -11.87 0.93
CA ALA A 148 -2.93 -11.97 2.21
C ALA A 148 -3.89 -11.80 3.38
N CYS A 149 -3.60 -12.47 4.49
CA CYS A 149 -4.34 -12.33 5.73
C CYS A 149 -3.46 -12.45 6.96
N PHE A 150 -3.84 -11.78 8.04
CA PHE A 150 -3.31 -12.02 9.37
C PHE A 150 -3.76 -13.38 9.90
N HIS A 151 -2.91 -13.95 10.73
CA HIS A 151 -3.31 -15.06 11.58
C HIS A 151 -4.45 -14.61 12.54
N PRO A 152 -5.47 -15.44 12.80
CA PRO A 152 -6.60 -15.07 13.66
C PRO A 152 -6.17 -14.81 15.12
N LEU A 153 -5.12 -15.48 15.60
CA LEU A 153 -4.54 -15.20 16.91
C LEU A 153 -3.50 -14.08 16.84
N PRO A 154 -3.55 -13.07 17.75
CA PRO A 154 -2.52 -12.05 17.86
C PRO A 154 -1.13 -12.66 18.01
N GLY A 155 -0.14 -12.09 17.31
CA GLY A 155 1.24 -12.61 17.31
C GLY A 155 1.47 -13.86 16.45
N GLY A 156 0.42 -14.49 15.90
CA GLY A 156 0.57 -15.68 15.03
C GLY A 156 1.13 -15.39 13.64
N GLY A 157 1.34 -14.13 13.29
CA GLY A 157 1.92 -13.72 12.02
C GLY A 157 0.89 -13.46 10.91
N LEU A 158 1.29 -13.72 9.66
CA LEU A 158 0.44 -13.57 8.47
C LEU A 158 0.73 -14.65 7.44
N VAL A 159 -0.23 -14.87 6.54
CA VAL A 159 -0.11 -15.78 5.40
C VAL A 159 -0.43 -15.02 4.13
N TYR A 160 0.28 -15.30 3.05
CA TYR A 160 -0.09 -14.79 1.73
C TYR A 160 0.07 -15.83 0.62
N GLY A 161 -0.86 -15.78 -0.33
CA GLY A 161 -0.82 -16.54 -1.57
C GLY A 161 -0.27 -15.69 -2.70
N THR A 162 0.59 -16.27 -3.53
CA THR A 162 1.18 -15.59 -4.69
C THR A 162 0.46 -15.96 -5.98
N LYS A 163 0.62 -15.14 -7.02
CA LYS A 163 0.18 -15.47 -8.39
C LYS A 163 0.89 -16.66 -9.01
N ALA A 164 2.05 -17.05 -8.47
CA ALA A 164 2.79 -18.25 -8.86
C ALA A 164 2.33 -19.50 -8.09
N SER A 165 1.12 -19.47 -7.52
CA SER A 165 0.51 -20.57 -6.77
C SER A 165 1.32 -21.04 -5.54
N LYS A 166 2.09 -20.13 -4.92
CA LYS A 166 2.83 -20.43 -3.68
C LYS A 166 2.10 -19.85 -2.49
N LEU A 167 2.01 -20.61 -1.40
CA LEU A 167 1.61 -20.10 -0.09
C LEU A 167 2.87 -19.79 0.73
N ARG A 168 2.86 -18.66 1.45
CA ARG A 168 3.97 -18.26 2.31
C ARG A 168 3.44 -17.85 3.67
N ILE A 169 4.10 -18.35 4.72
CA ILE A 169 3.75 -18.09 6.11
C ILE A 169 4.85 -17.22 6.71
N LEU A 170 4.48 -16.13 7.36
CA LEU A 170 5.39 -15.26 8.08
C LEU A 170 5.00 -15.29 9.55
N GLN A 171 5.91 -15.72 10.41
CA GLN A 171 5.75 -15.62 11.85
C GLN A 171 6.31 -14.30 12.36
N TYR A 172 5.69 -13.79 13.42
CA TYR A 172 6.16 -12.63 14.14
C TYR A 172 7.13 -13.07 15.24
N ASP A 173 8.39 -12.64 15.17
CA ASP A 173 9.43 -13.08 16.12
C ASP A 173 9.50 -12.20 17.39
N GLY A 174 8.54 -11.28 17.61
CA GLY A 174 8.58 -10.33 18.73
C GLY A 174 9.65 -9.25 18.53
N PRO A 175 9.63 -8.15 19.29
CA PRO A 175 10.67 -7.13 19.21
C PRO A 175 12.03 -7.71 19.61
N GLN A 176 12.99 -7.76 18.67
CA GLN A 176 14.37 -8.07 18.98
C GLN A 176 15.00 -6.87 19.70
N ASP A 177 15.45 -7.10 20.92
CA ASP A 177 16.08 -6.08 21.76
C ASP A 177 17.44 -5.68 21.18
N GLY A 178 17.63 -4.38 20.84
CA GLY A 178 18.97 -3.79 20.74
C GLY A 178 19.58 -3.40 19.38
N SER A 179 18.85 -3.17 18.28
CA SER A 179 19.46 -2.62 17.04
C SER A 179 18.84 -1.30 16.54
N PRO A 180 19.65 -0.37 15.99
CA PRO A 180 19.19 0.98 15.69
C PRO A 180 18.20 1.00 14.52
N ARG A 181 17.11 1.75 14.75
CA ARG A 181 15.99 2.09 13.87
C ARG A 181 16.30 2.08 12.36
N ARG A 182 16.14 0.93 11.71
CA ARG A 182 15.76 0.76 10.29
C ARG A 182 15.43 -0.69 9.89
N GLN A 183 15.14 -1.57 10.86
CA GLN A 183 14.55 -2.87 10.57
C GLN A 183 13.03 -2.77 10.68
N ILE A 184 12.44 -2.73 9.49
CA ILE A 184 11.08 -3.12 9.23
C ILE A 184 10.83 -4.47 9.94
N LEU A 185 9.80 -4.54 10.78
CA LEU A 185 9.48 -5.60 11.76
C LEU A 185 10.14 -6.99 11.56
N PRO A 186 10.53 -7.67 12.66
CA PRO A 186 11.16 -8.99 12.62
C PRO A 186 10.12 -10.06 12.25
N TRP A 187 9.88 -10.20 10.95
CA TRP A 187 9.12 -11.31 10.42
C TRP A 187 10.08 -12.41 9.98
N ARG A 188 9.81 -13.64 10.42
CA ARG A 188 10.52 -14.82 9.92
C ARG A 188 9.65 -15.55 8.91
N LYS A 189 10.21 -15.72 7.72
CA LYS A 189 9.56 -16.47 6.63
C LYS A 189 9.71 -17.96 6.91
N ILE A 190 8.58 -18.65 7.07
CA ILE A 190 8.50 -20.10 7.15
C ILE A 190 7.93 -20.60 5.83
N CYS A 191 8.80 -21.10 4.97
CA CYS A 191 8.39 -21.89 3.81
C CYS A 191 8.19 -23.33 4.30
N SER A 192 6.95 -23.75 4.52
CA SER A 192 6.60 -25.17 4.55
C SER A 192 5.84 -25.50 3.27
N TRP A 193 6.36 -26.48 2.54
CA TRP A 193 5.84 -26.95 1.27
C TRP A 193 4.55 -27.73 1.49
N PHE A 194 3.48 -27.38 0.78
CA PHE A 194 2.41 -28.31 0.42
C PHE A 194 2.67 -28.67 -1.05
N GLU A 195 3.51 -29.66 -1.28
CA GLU A 195 3.43 -30.43 -2.51
C GLU A 195 2.32 -31.46 -2.29
N PRO A 196 1.28 -31.51 -3.13
CA PRO A 196 0.36 -32.63 -3.09
C PRO A 196 1.11 -33.90 -3.54
N ASP A 197 1.06 -34.94 -2.70
CA ASP A 197 1.50 -36.31 -3.03
C ASP A 197 0.80 -36.83 -4.31
#